data_AF-A0A2Z6ANS6-F1
#
_entry.id   AF-A0A2Z6ANS6-F1
#
_cell.length_a   1.000
_cell.length_b   1.000
_cell.length_c   1.000
_cell.angle_alpha   90.00
_cell.angle_beta   90.00
_cell.angle_gamma   90.00
#
_symmetry.space_group_name_H-M   'P 1'
#
loop_
_entity.id
_entity.type
_entity.pdbx_description
1 polymer ?
#
loop_
_entity_poly.entity_id
_entity_poly.type
_entity_poly.pdbx_seq_one_letter_code
_entity_poly.pdbx_strand_id
1 'polypeptide(L)'
;MVGAMAGLGKPAKSARPAQWPRKSRSGAPHPTGAPVLRDSVEAGTFEHLFFVSPAKGEPDRLLRAARRILDAGRQLRREARCDGRILTSAEQLLTTLTAASVRVLEEILTLSRLNRGRVFPSYDYLADATSLGRATVARALRILEGIGFVVRQRRYKRIEGDGAGPRYAQTSNVYRALLPDIVQRYLPRWMRPAPLPDDQVQREADRQEDMATMRATLCPRERRKAMEKGQLAKVLARIEAALDARTMEDATQRESQIHPQPLMDSYIREIQQSWTSRPTRHA
;
A
#
# COMPACT_ATOMS: atom_id res chain seq x y z
N MET A 1 0.50 80.65 26.74
CA MET A 1 1.12 80.69 25.40
C MET A 1 1.66 79.30 25.11
N VAL A 2 1.32 78.74 23.95
CA VAL A 2 1.82 77.45 23.38
C VAL A 2 1.31 76.19 24.12
N GLY A 3 0.52 75.26 23.57
CA GLY A 3 0.15 74.98 22.17
C GLY A 3 1.04 73.88 21.56
N ALA A 4 0.82 72.61 21.91
CA ALA A 4 1.26 71.44 21.12
C ALA A 4 0.68 70.15 21.69
N MET A 5 -0.07 69.38 20.89
CA MET A 5 -0.03 67.90 20.81
C MET A 5 -0.95 67.49 19.66
N ALA A 6 -0.38 67.46 18.45
CA ALA A 6 -0.95 66.79 17.29
C ALA A 6 -0.29 65.41 17.16
N GLY A 7 -1.08 64.37 16.84
CA GLY A 7 -0.56 63.13 16.27
C GLY A 7 -1.09 61.84 16.87
N LEU A 8 -2.33 61.46 16.56
CA LEU A 8 -2.79 60.07 16.65
C LEU A 8 -2.87 59.51 15.22
N GLY A 9 -1.76 58.92 14.77
CA GLY A 9 -1.69 58.13 13.54
C GLY A 9 -2.48 56.83 13.69
N LYS A 10 -3.38 56.56 12.74
CA LYS A 10 -4.17 55.32 12.67
C LYS A 10 -3.25 54.11 12.37
N PRO A 11 -3.46 52.94 13.01
CA PRO A 11 -2.67 51.75 12.70
C PRO A 11 -3.05 51.19 11.32
N ALA A 12 -2.01 50.85 10.54
CA ALA A 12 -2.10 50.26 9.23
C ALA A 12 -2.78 48.88 9.26
N LYS A 13 -3.70 48.64 8.33
CA LYS A 13 -4.40 47.37 8.14
C LYS A 13 -3.38 46.32 7.67
N SER A 14 -3.18 45.28 8.48
CA SER A 14 -2.36 44.13 8.13
C SER A 14 -2.98 43.35 6.96
N ALA A 15 -2.18 43.13 5.93
CA ALA A 15 -2.57 42.39 4.73
C ALA A 15 -2.81 40.91 5.07
N ARG A 16 -3.93 40.36 4.59
CA ARG A 16 -4.24 38.92 4.67
C ARG A 16 -3.22 38.12 3.84
N PRO A 17 -2.69 36.98 4.34
CA PRO A 17 -1.80 36.15 3.55
C PRO A 17 -2.54 35.54 2.36
N ALA A 18 -1.86 35.51 1.22
CA ALA A 18 -2.35 35.01 -0.06
C ALA A 18 -2.83 33.55 0.06
N GLN A 19 -4.07 33.30 -0.35
CA GLN A 19 -4.65 31.97 -0.44
C GLN A 19 -3.88 31.15 -1.49
N TRP A 20 -3.27 30.05 -1.07
CA TRP A 20 -2.61 29.12 -1.99
C TRP A 20 -3.63 28.50 -2.95
N PRO A 21 -3.31 28.40 -4.25
CA PRO A 21 -4.21 27.81 -5.23
C PRO A 21 -4.46 26.33 -4.89
N ARG A 22 -5.73 25.93 -4.87
CA ARG A 22 -6.13 24.53 -4.69
C ARG A 22 -5.53 23.70 -5.82
N LYS A 23 -4.72 22.70 -5.49
CA LYS A 23 -4.18 21.74 -6.47
C LYS A 23 -5.31 21.17 -7.32
N SER A 24 -5.17 21.27 -8.64
CA SER A 24 -6.08 20.63 -9.60
C SER A 24 -6.08 19.12 -9.38
N ARG A 25 -7.28 18.54 -9.36
CA ARG A 25 -7.46 17.09 -9.20
C ARG A 25 -6.97 16.42 -10.48
N SER A 26 -5.79 15.81 -10.43
CA SER A 26 -5.29 14.98 -11.52
C SER A 26 -6.05 13.64 -11.54
N GLY A 27 -6.87 13.46 -12.56
CA GLY A 27 -7.59 12.23 -12.86
C GLY A 27 -8.44 12.49 -14.09
N ALA A 28 -8.35 11.62 -15.10
CA ALA A 28 -9.24 11.71 -16.26
C ALA A 28 -10.71 11.74 -15.77
N PRO A 29 -11.57 12.58 -16.35
CA PRO A 29 -12.98 12.59 -16.00
C PRO A 29 -13.54 11.19 -16.24
N HIS A 30 -14.09 10.56 -15.20
CA HIS A 30 -14.79 9.30 -15.38
C HIS A 30 -15.95 9.55 -16.37
N PRO A 31 -16.24 8.65 -17.34
CA PRO A 31 -17.27 8.84 -18.37
C PRO A 31 -18.67 9.24 -17.87
N THR A 32 -18.90 9.14 -16.56
CA THR A 32 -20.20 9.19 -15.90
C THR A 32 -20.46 10.47 -15.11
N GLY A 33 -19.51 11.41 -15.03
CA GLY A 33 -19.65 12.70 -14.33
C GLY A 33 -19.82 12.62 -12.79
N ALA A 34 -20.22 11.48 -12.24
CA ALA A 34 -20.30 11.24 -10.81
C ALA A 34 -18.90 10.92 -10.24
N PRO A 35 -18.46 11.62 -9.18
CA PRO A 35 -17.10 11.50 -8.67
C PRO A 35 -16.91 10.21 -7.87
N VAL A 36 -16.49 9.14 -8.53
CA VAL A 36 -15.89 7.98 -7.85
C VAL A 36 -14.48 8.37 -7.41
N LEU A 37 -14.18 8.15 -6.14
CA LEU A 37 -12.86 8.47 -5.61
C LEU A 37 -11.83 7.44 -6.09
N ARG A 38 -10.61 7.90 -6.36
CA ARG A 38 -9.46 7.04 -6.66
C ARG A 38 -9.32 5.91 -5.63
N ASP A 39 -8.92 4.74 -6.11
CA ASP A 39 -8.73 3.48 -5.36
C ASP A 39 -10.01 2.89 -4.75
N SER A 40 -11.19 3.36 -5.18
CA SER A 40 -12.46 2.68 -4.86
C SER A 40 -12.63 1.42 -5.69
N VAL A 41 -13.21 0.38 -5.10
CA VAL A 41 -13.45 -0.92 -5.75
C VAL A 41 -14.94 -1.16 -5.93
N GLU A 42 -15.33 -1.91 -6.95
CA GLU A 42 -16.73 -2.26 -7.19
C GLU A 42 -17.29 -3.08 -6.03
N ALA A 43 -18.48 -2.70 -5.57
CA ALA A 43 -19.21 -3.41 -4.54
C ALA A 43 -19.70 -4.77 -5.05
N GLY A 44 -19.48 -5.82 -4.28
CA GLY A 44 -19.82 -7.21 -4.57
C GLY A 44 -18.63 -8.06 -5.01
N THR A 45 -17.53 -7.44 -5.46
CA THR A 45 -16.43 -8.16 -6.14
C THR A 45 -15.36 -8.69 -5.19
N PHE A 46 -15.01 -7.94 -4.13
CA PHE A 46 -13.83 -8.26 -3.28
C PHE A 46 -14.20 -8.57 -1.83
N GLU A 47 -15.43 -8.29 -1.44
CA GLU A 47 -15.90 -8.37 -0.06
C GLU A 47 -15.68 -9.74 0.57
N HIS A 48 -15.80 -10.81 -0.22
CA HIS A 48 -15.65 -12.19 0.25
C HIS A 48 -14.23 -12.52 0.74
N LEU A 49 -13.19 -11.86 0.20
CA LEU A 49 -11.80 -11.99 0.67
C LEU A 49 -11.49 -11.01 1.81
N PHE A 50 -12.21 -9.88 1.84
CA PHE A 50 -11.97 -8.83 2.81
C PHE A 50 -12.54 -9.22 4.18
N PHE A 51 -13.75 -9.78 4.21
CA PHE A 51 -14.45 -10.11 5.44
C PHE A 51 -13.90 -11.37 6.10
N VAL A 52 -13.68 -11.24 7.40
CA VAL A 52 -13.34 -12.36 8.28
C VAL A 52 -14.30 -12.31 9.45
N SER A 53 -14.93 -13.45 9.74
CA SER A 53 -15.82 -13.55 10.89
C SER A 53 -14.99 -13.43 12.17
N PRO A 54 -15.34 -12.51 13.08
CA PRO A 54 -14.58 -12.33 14.30
C PRO A 54 -14.68 -13.59 15.16
N ALA A 55 -13.56 -14.00 15.76
CA ALA A 55 -13.54 -15.07 16.73
C ALA A 55 -14.31 -14.67 18.01
N LYS A 56 -14.74 -15.66 18.79
CA LYS A 56 -15.46 -15.42 20.05
C LYS A 56 -14.62 -14.54 20.99
N GLY A 57 -15.18 -13.39 21.39
CA GLY A 57 -14.53 -12.44 22.30
C GLY A 57 -13.42 -11.59 21.67
N GLU A 58 -13.12 -11.75 20.38
CA GLU A 58 -12.15 -10.92 19.66
C GLU A 58 -12.54 -9.43 19.65
N PRO A 59 -13.81 -9.04 19.38
CA PRO A 59 -14.21 -7.63 19.43
C PRO A 59 -13.99 -7.01 20.81
N ASP A 60 -14.31 -7.73 21.88
CA ASP A 60 -14.12 -7.25 23.26
C ASP A 60 -12.63 -7.09 23.59
N ARG A 61 -11.77 -8.00 23.10
CA ARG A 61 -10.32 -7.92 23.26
C ARG A 61 -9.76 -6.70 22.53
N LEU A 62 -10.20 -6.44 21.29
CA LEU A 62 -9.82 -5.28 20.50
C LEU A 62 -10.22 -3.97 21.19
N LEU A 63 -11.44 -3.90 21.71
CA LEU A 63 -11.94 -2.73 22.42
C LEU A 63 -11.15 -2.46 23.71
N ARG A 64 -10.87 -3.50 24.50
CA ARG A 64 -10.02 -3.40 25.70
C ARG A 64 -8.62 -2.93 25.35
N ALA A 65 -8.03 -3.45 24.27
CA ALA A 65 -6.73 -3.03 23.79
C ALA A 65 -6.72 -1.55 23.40
N ALA A 66 -7.71 -1.08 22.63
CA ALA A 66 -7.82 0.33 22.25
C ALA A 66 -7.97 1.27 23.45
N ARG A 67 -8.77 0.89 24.46
CA ARG A 67 -8.91 1.66 25.71
C ARG A 67 -7.58 1.73 26.47
N ARG A 68 -6.84 0.63 26.58
CA ARG A 68 -5.51 0.63 27.22
C ARG A 68 -4.49 1.46 26.46
N ILE A 69 -4.52 1.44 25.13
CA ILE A 69 -3.64 2.27 24.31
C ILE A 69 -3.98 3.75 24.43
N LEU A 70 -5.25 4.11 24.59
CA LEU A 70 -5.64 5.48 24.86
C LEU A 70 -5.01 5.99 26.17
N ASP A 71 -5.03 5.18 27.22
CA ASP A 71 -4.40 5.52 28.50
C ASP A 71 -2.87 5.58 28.38
N ALA A 72 -2.25 4.60 27.72
CA ALA A 72 -0.81 4.59 27.47
C ALA A 72 -0.36 5.81 26.64
N GLY A 73 -1.12 6.19 25.61
CA GLY A 73 -0.84 7.37 24.79
C GLY A 73 -0.94 8.69 25.57
N ARG A 74 -1.85 8.77 26.56
CA ARG A 74 -1.93 9.91 27.48
C ARG A 74 -0.72 9.98 28.40
N GLN A 75 -0.27 8.84 28.91
CA GLN A 75 0.92 8.72 29.74
C GLN A 75 2.19 9.11 28.96
N LEU A 76 2.37 8.60 27.74
CA LEU A 76 3.48 8.98 26.85
C LEU A 76 3.50 10.49 26.57
N ARG A 77 2.32 11.11 26.35
CA ARG A 77 2.23 12.58 26.19
C ARG A 77 2.60 13.33 27.46
N ARG A 78 2.39 12.75 28.64
CA ARG A 78 2.79 13.36 29.91
C ARG A 78 4.31 13.27 30.08
N GLU A 79 4.90 12.10 29.87
CA GLU A 79 6.36 11.88 29.92
C GLU A 79 7.11 12.81 28.95
N ALA A 80 6.61 12.94 27.71
CA ALA A 80 7.21 13.85 26.72
C ALA A 80 7.18 15.32 27.15
N ARG A 81 6.18 15.74 27.94
CA ARG A 81 6.04 17.12 28.42
C ARG A 81 6.75 17.38 29.75
N CYS A 82 6.74 16.42 30.67
CA CYS A 82 7.31 16.56 32.01
C CYS A 82 8.79 16.18 32.04
N ASP A 83 9.14 15.05 31.42
CA ASP A 83 10.48 14.45 31.53
C ASP A 83 11.36 14.78 30.32
N GLY A 84 10.83 15.52 29.33
CA GLY A 84 11.54 15.89 28.10
C GLY A 84 11.85 14.71 27.18
N ARG A 85 11.21 13.54 27.41
CA ARG A 85 11.44 12.32 26.64
C ARG A 85 11.02 12.49 25.17
N ILE A 86 11.94 12.21 24.25
CA ILE A 86 11.64 12.17 22.82
C ILE A 86 10.89 10.88 22.50
N LEU A 87 9.66 11.01 22.01
CA LEU A 87 8.84 9.87 21.61
C LEU A 87 9.28 9.33 20.25
N THR A 88 9.34 8.01 20.12
CA THR A 88 9.54 7.32 18.84
C THR A 88 8.36 7.56 17.90
N SER A 89 8.55 7.32 16.60
CA SER A 89 7.47 7.47 15.59
C SER A 89 6.23 6.64 15.93
N ALA A 90 6.42 5.41 16.42
CA ALA A 90 5.32 4.55 16.86
C ALA A 90 4.59 5.14 18.08
N GLU A 91 5.32 5.63 19.09
CA GLU A 91 4.71 6.25 20.27
C GLU A 91 3.93 7.52 19.91
N GLN A 92 4.49 8.35 19.03
CA GLN A 92 3.81 9.53 18.50
C GLN A 92 2.46 9.15 17.88
N LEU A 93 2.41 8.10 17.06
CA LEU A 93 1.16 7.58 16.49
C LEU A 93 0.17 7.17 17.58
N LEU A 94 0.60 6.43 18.60
CA LEU A 94 -0.29 6.00 19.69
C LEU A 94 -0.85 7.20 20.47
N THR A 95 -0.08 8.27 20.63
CA THR A 95 -0.59 9.48 21.29
C THR A 95 -1.75 10.12 20.52
N THR A 96 -1.85 9.91 19.20
CA THR A 96 -2.95 10.50 18.39
C THR A 96 -4.32 9.90 18.70
N LEU A 97 -4.38 8.73 19.36
CA LEU A 97 -5.63 8.08 19.69
C LEU A 97 -6.48 8.94 20.63
N THR A 98 -7.77 9.06 20.32
CA THR A 98 -8.73 9.86 21.10
C THR A 98 -9.90 9.03 21.59
N ALA A 99 -10.60 9.50 22.62
CA ALA A 99 -11.82 8.86 23.11
C ALA A 99 -12.89 8.75 22.01
N ALA A 100 -13.01 9.76 21.14
CA ALA A 100 -13.89 9.70 19.97
C ALA A 100 -13.51 8.56 19.01
N SER A 101 -12.21 8.32 18.80
CA SER A 101 -11.74 7.22 17.96
C SER A 101 -12.10 5.86 18.57
N VAL A 102 -11.96 5.71 19.89
CA VAL A 102 -12.36 4.48 20.59
C VAL A 102 -13.87 4.25 20.48
N ARG A 103 -14.71 5.29 20.59
CA ARG A 103 -16.18 5.18 20.41
C ARG A 103 -16.56 4.74 19.00
N VAL A 104 -15.90 5.29 17.97
CA VAL A 104 -16.13 4.86 16.58
C VAL A 104 -15.68 3.41 16.37
N LEU A 105 -14.55 3.02 16.95
CA LEU A 105 -14.10 1.63 16.91
C LEU A 105 -15.09 0.69 17.60
N GLU A 106 -15.62 1.07 18.76
CA GLU A 106 -16.64 0.31 19.49
C GLU A 106 -17.87 0.02 18.62
N GLU A 107 -18.38 1.02 17.90
CA GLU A 107 -19.51 0.82 16.98
C GLU A 107 -19.16 -0.12 15.82
N ILE A 108 -17.97 0.03 15.22
CA ILE A 108 -17.48 -0.87 14.15
C ILE A 108 -17.39 -2.32 14.67
N LEU A 109 -16.92 -2.51 15.90
CA LEU A 109 -16.78 -3.82 16.54
C LEU A 109 -18.15 -4.44 16.88
N THR A 110 -19.11 -3.64 17.33
CA THR A 110 -20.51 -4.06 17.53
C THR A 110 -21.12 -4.54 16.21
N LEU A 111 -20.99 -3.75 15.14
CA LEU A 111 -21.44 -4.15 13.81
C LEU A 111 -20.73 -5.41 13.30
N SER A 112 -19.43 -5.55 13.56
CA SER A 112 -18.67 -6.74 13.19
C SER A 112 -19.22 -7.99 13.87
N ARG A 113 -19.55 -7.88 15.17
CA ARG A 113 -20.16 -8.98 15.93
C ARG A 113 -21.54 -9.35 15.40
N LEU A 114 -22.40 -8.37 15.13
CA LEU A 114 -23.77 -8.59 14.66
C LEU A 114 -23.81 -9.17 13.25
N ASN A 115 -22.95 -8.67 12.37
CA ASN A 115 -22.97 -8.99 10.94
C ASN A 115 -21.89 -10.02 10.53
N ARG A 116 -21.34 -10.78 11.48
CA ARG A 116 -20.30 -11.80 11.24
C ARG A 116 -19.10 -11.27 10.43
N GLY A 117 -18.67 -10.05 10.73
CA GLY A 117 -17.55 -9.36 10.08
C GLY A 117 -17.93 -8.51 8.86
N ARG A 118 -19.18 -8.58 8.38
CA ARG A 118 -19.65 -7.80 7.21
C ARG A 118 -20.06 -6.38 7.64
N VAL A 119 -19.10 -5.45 7.65
CA VAL A 119 -19.28 -4.09 8.19
C VAL A 119 -19.24 -3.03 7.10
N PHE A 120 -20.36 -2.35 6.86
CA PHE A 120 -20.56 -1.34 5.80
C PHE A 120 -21.21 -0.01 6.24
N PRO A 121 -20.97 0.52 7.46
CA PRO A 121 -21.66 1.71 7.92
C PRO A 121 -21.31 2.93 7.07
N SER A 122 -22.32 3.78 6.81
CA SER A 122 -22.09 5.10 6.25
C SER A 122 -21.46 6.03 7.30
N TYR A 123 -20.90 7.15 6.86
CA TYR A 123 -20.36 8.16 7.78
C TYR A 123 -21.47 8.79 8.63
N ASP A 124 -22.68 8.92 8.07
CA ASP A 124 -23.84 9.46 8.76
C ASP A 124 -24.35 8.47 9.81
N TYR A 125 -24.43 7.18 9.48
CA TYR A 125 -24.75 6.14 10.46
C TYR A 125 -23.78 6.17 11.65
N LEU A 126 -22.47 6.25 11.41
CA LEU A 126 -21.49 6.33 12.49
C LEU A 126 -21.63 7.62 13.30
N ALA A 127 -21.96 8.74 12.65
CA ALA A 127 -22.17 10.01 13.33
C ALA A 127 -23.37 9.92 14.29
N ASP A 128 -24.48 9.37 13.82
CA ASP A 128 -25.71 9.21 14.59
C ASP A 128 -25.52 8.20 15.74
N ALA A 129 -25.01 7.00 15.43
CA ALA A 129 -24.81 5.93 16.40
C ALA A 129 -23.81 6.30 17.51
N THR A 130 -22.78 7.10 17.19
CA THR A 130 -21.79 7.53 18.18
C THR A 130 -22.08 8.90 18.78
N SER A 131 -23.13 9.59 18.33
CA SER A 131 -23.44 11.00 18.68
C SER A 131 -22.24 11.93 18.47
N LEU A 132 -21.46 11.70 17.41
CA LEU A 132 -20.31 12.50 17.04
C LEU A 132 -20.59 13.23 15.73
N GLY A 133 -20.08 14.46 15.58
CA GLY A 133 -20.15 15.14 14.29
C GLY A 133 -19.43 14.37 13.19
N ARG A 134 -19.96 14.42 11.95
CA ARG A 134 -19.40 13.75 10.77
C ARG A 134 -17.90 14.01 10.55
N ALA A 135 -17.45 15.24 10.80
CA ALA A 135 -16.04 15.61 10.71
C ALA A 135 -15.17 14.90 11.76
N THR A 136 -15.70 14.70 12.97
CA THR A 136 -15.04 13.97 14.05
C THR A 136 -14.94 12.49 13.72
N VAL A 137 -16.01 11.89 13.19
CA VAL A 137 -15.97 10.50 12.68
C VAL A 137 -14.92 10.35 11.58
N ALA A 138 -14.88 11.28 10.62
CA ALA A 138 -13.88 11.25 9.55
C ALA A 138 -12.44 11.33 10.08
N ARG A 139 -12.19 12.13 11.12
CA ARG A 139 -10.88 12.23 11.79
C ARG A 139 -10.55 10.97 12.58
N ALA A 140 -11.52 10.45 13.35
CA ALA A 140 -11.39 9.21 14.10
C ALA A 140 -11.02 8.03 13.20
N LEU A 141 -11.71 7.87 12.07
CA LEU A 141 -11.40 6.81 11.11
C LEU A 141 -9.97 6.93 10.55
N ARG A 142 -9.48 8.14 10.26
CA ARG A 142 -8.08 8.34 9.82
C ARG A 142 -7.07 7.98 10.90
N ILE A 143 -7.36 8.29 12.16
CA ILE A 143 -6.49 7.94 13.29
C ILE A 143 -6.45 6.41 13.48
N LEU A 144 -7.61 5.76 13.46
CA LEU A 144 -7.70 4.30 13.57
C LEU A 144 -6.98 3.58 12.43
N GLU A 145 -7.11 4.10 11.20
CA GLU A 145 -6.41 3.62 10.01
C GLU A 145 -4.89 3.84 10.12
N GLY A 146 -4.44 5.01 10.57
CA GLY A 146 -3.03 5.33 10.76
C GLY A 146 -2.33 4.48 11.84
N ILE A 147 -3.07 4.08 12.89
CA ILE A 147 -2.56 3.16 13.92
C ILE A 147 -2.65 1.69 13.46
N GLY A 148 -3.58 1.37 12.56
CA GLY A 148 -3.82 0.01 12.06
C GLY A 148 -4.93 -0.76 12.78
N PHE A 149 -5.74 -0.09 13.62
CA PHE A 149 -6.91 -0.72 14.24
C PHE A 149 -8.02 -1.03 13.24
N VAL A 150 -8.09 -0.27 12.14
CA VAL A 150 -9.12 -0.41 11.11
C VAL A 150 -8.49 -0.35 9.73
N VAL A 151 -8.81 -1.34 8.90
CA VAL A 151 -8.58 -1.28 7.46
C VAL A 151 -9.88 -0.84 6.80
N ARG A 152 -9.81 0.17 5.92
CA ARG A 152 -10.96 0.72 5.22
C ARG A 152 -10.77 0.59 3.71
N GLN A 153 -11.75 -0.01 3.04
CA GLN A 153 -11.81 -0.04 1.57
C GLN A 153 -13.00 0.77 1.08
N ARG A 154 -12.74 1.71 0.17
CA ARG A 154 -13.78 2.53 -0.48
C ARG A 154 -14.46 1.74 -1.57
N ARG A 155 -15.77 1.95 -1.73
CA ARG A 155 -16.62 1.18 -2.64
C ARG A 155 -17.43 2.06 -3.56
N TYR A 156 -17.68 1.57 -4.77
CA TYR A 156 -18.65 2.15 -5.69
C TYR A 156 -19.62 1.08 -6.19
N LYS A 157 -20.81 1.48 -6.64
CA LYS A 157 -21.78 0.61 -7.30
C LYS A 157 -22.20 1.20 -8.64
N ARG A 158 -22.60 0.33 -9.57
CA ARG A 158 -23.31 0.75 -10.78
C ARG A 158 -24.69 1.29 -10.41
N ILE A 159 -25.09 2.38 -11.04
CA ILE A 159 -26.43 2.95 -10.98
C ILE A 159 -27.05 2.77 -12.36
N GLU A 160 -28.26 2.23 -12.39
CA GLU A 160 -29.13 2.27 -13.56
C GLU A 160 -29.62 3.71 -13.76
N GLY A 161 -29.40 4.27 -14.95
CA GLY A 161 -29.85 5.60 -15.30
C GLY A 161 -30.48 5.61 -16.69
N ASP A 162 -31.46 6.49 -16.89
CA ASP A 162 -32.17 6.71 -18.16
C ASP A 162 -31.30 7.48 -19.17
N GLY A 163 -30.20 6.87 -19.62
CA GLY A 163 -29.33 7.43 -20.65
C GLY A 163 -28.22 6.49 -21.10
N ALA A 164 -27.53 6.85 -22.19
CA ALA A 164 -26.47 6.03 -22.76
C ALA A 164 -25.27 5.88 -21.80
N GLY A 165 -24.97 4.64 -21.40
CA GLY A 165 -23.73 4.25 -20.71
C GLY A 165 -23.88 3.94 -19.22
N PRO A 166 -23.07 3.01 -18.68
CA PRO A 166 -23.14 2.60 -17.28
C PRO A 166 -22.69 3.72 -16.34
N ARG A 167 -23.55 4.11 -15.38
CA ARG A 167 -23.24 5.14 -14.37
C ARG A 167 -22.73 4.50 -13.08
N TYR A 168 -21.87 5.19 -12.35
CA TYR A 168 -21.32 4.72 -11.07
C TYR A 168 -21.54 5.75 -9.97
N ALA A 169 -21.77 5.30 -8.73
CA ALA A 169 -21.73 6.15 -7.55
C ALA A 169 -20.97 5.51 -6.40
N GLN A 170 -20.38 6.38 -5.59
CA GLN A 170 -19.80 6.00 -4.32
C GLN A 170 -20.88 5.38 -3.42
N THR A 171 -20.53 4.28 -2.76
CA THR A 171 -21.38 3.64 -1.73
C THR A 171 -20.66 3.62 -0.39
N SER A 172 -21.28 3.02 0.63
CA SER A 172 -20.67 2.93 1.95
C SER A 172 -19.38 2.11 1.90
N ASN A 173 -18.38 2.60 2.65
CA ASN A 173 -17.09 1.94 2.75
C ASN A 173 -17.22 0.65 3.55
N VAL A 174 -16.24 -0.23 3.35
CA VAL A 174 -16.09 -1.46 4.11
C VAL A 174 -14.98 -1.29 5.13
N TYR A 175 -15.20 -1.85 6.32
CA TYR A 175 -14.28 -1.76 7.44
C TYR A 175 -13.97 -3.15 8.00
N ARG A 176 -12.71 -3.36 8.37
CA ARG A 176 -12.25 -4.53 9.12
C ARG A 176 -11.39 -4.06 10.28
N ALA A 177 -11.72 -4.53 11.48
CA ALA A 177 -10.92 -4.26 12.66
C ALA A 177 -9.81 -5.30 12.79
N LEU A 178 -8.63 -4.87 13.20
CA LEU A 178 -7.45 -5.70 13.41
C LEU A 178 -6.70 -5.22 14.66
N LEU A 179 -5.90 -6.10 15.28
CA LEU A 179 -4.97 -5.72 16.33
C LEU A 179 -3.58 -5.51 15.71
N PRO A 180 -3.09 -4.27 15.55
CA PRO A 180 -1.79 -4.05 14.94
C PRO A 180 -0.65 -4.42 15.88
N ASP A 181 0.46 -4.91 15.33
CA ASP A 181 1.64 -5.35 16.10
C ASP A 181 2.26 -4.22 16.93
N ILE A 182 2.19 -2.98 16.41
CA ILE A 182 2.69 -1.80 17.13
C ILE A 182 2.00 -1.65 18.48
N VAL A 183 0.70 -1.98 18.55
CA VAL A 183 -0.11 -1.88 19.76
C VAL A 183 0.25 -3.00 20.74
N GLN A 184 0.51 -4.22 20.24
CA GLN A 184 0.80 -5.37 21.10
C GLN A 184 1.98 -5.12 22.05
N ARG A 185 2.98 -4.33 21.63
CA ARG A 185 4.15 -3.97 22.45
C ARG A 185 3.81 -3.14 23.68
N TYR A 186 2.77 -2.30 23.60
CA TYR A 186 2.33 -1.41 24.67
C TYR A 186 1.17 -1.97 25.49
N LEU A 187 0.66 -3.15 25.13
CA LEU A 187 -0.31 -3.86 25.96
C LEU A 187 0.39 -4.51 27.17
N PRO A 188 -0.27 -4.63 28.33
CA PRO A 188 0.29 -5.36 29.46
C PRO A 188 0.42 -6.85 29.15
N ARG A 189 1.31 -7.57 29.85
CA ARG A 189 1.65 -8.97 29.57
C ARG A 189 0.44 -9.89 29.52
N TRP A 190 -0.52 -9.72 30.42
CA TRP A 190 -1.74 -10.53 30.50
C TRP A 190 -2.73 -10.33 29.31
N MET A 191 -2.52 -9.31 28.48
CA MET A 191 -3.31 -9.07 27.25
C MET A 191 -2.62 -9.56 25.98
N ARG A 192 -1.35 -9.96 26.06
CA ARG A 192 -0.59 -10.46 24.92
C ARG A 192 -0.75 -11.98 24.84
N PRO A 193 -0.68 -12.58 23.63
CA PRO A 193 -0.51 -14.01 23.54
C PRO A 193 0.76 -14.42 24.30
N ALA A 194 0.73 -15.59 24.94
CA ALA A 194 1.92 -16.15 25.54
C ALA A 194 2.98 -16.32 24.43
N PRO A 195 4.26 -16.00 24.71
CA PRO A 195 5.32 -16.31 23.76
C PRO A 195 5.33 -17.82 23.48
N LEU A 196 5.74 -18.18 22.27
CA LEU A 196 5.96 -19.59 21.94
C LEU A 196 7.03 -20.16 22.88
N PRO A 197 6.91 -21.43 23.32
CA PRO A 197 7.96 -22.10 24.06
C PRO A 197 9.26 -22.13 23.27
N ASP A 198 10.41 -21.98 23.95
CA ASP A 198 11.73 -21.94 23.30
C ASP A 198 11.99 -23.19 22.45
N ASP A 199 11.55 -24.37 22.91
CA ASP A 199 11.64 -25.62 22.14
C ASP A 199 10.89 -25.55 20.80
N GLN A 200 9.75 -24.84 20.74
CA GLN A 200 9.01 -24.66 19.49
C GLN A 200 9.71 -23.68 18.58
N VAL A 201 10.26 -22.59 19.13
CA VAL A 201 11.05 -21.60 18.37
C VAL A 201 12.27 -22.27 17.75
N GLN A 202 12.99 -23.09 18.53
CA GLN A 202 14.15 -23.83 18.04
C GLN A 202 13.75 -24.83 16.95
N ARG A 203 12.68 -25.63 17.16
CA ARG A 203 12.19 -26.56 16.13
C ARG A 203 11.78 -25.87 14.84
N GLU A 204 11.22 -24.66 14.91
CA GLU A 204 10.89 -23.88 13.72
C GLU A 204 12.14 -23.35 13.03
N ALA A 205 13.16 -22.91 13.79
CA ALA A 205 14.45 -22.51 13.27
C ALA A 205 15.17 -23.69 12.59
N ASP A 206 15.29 -24.83 13.27
CA ASP A 206 15.89 -26.07 12.74
C ASP A 206 15.16 -26.49 11.45
N ARG A 207 13.82 -26.48 11.44
CA ARG A 207 13.04 -26.79 10.23
C ARG A 207 13.34 -25.82 9.08
N GLN A 208 13.51 -24.53 9.37
CA GLN A 208 13.86 -23.54 8.35
C GLN A 208 15.28 -23.75 7.82
N GLU A 209 16.23 -24.09 8.69
CA GLU A 209 17.61 -24.41 8.33
C GLU A 209 17.70 -25.69 7.49
N ASP A 210 16.99 -26.75 7.88
CA ASP A 210 16.88 -28.00 7.13
C ASP A 210 16.27 -27.75 5.74
N MET A 211 15.19 -26.97 5.69
CA MET A 211 14.57 -26.58 4.42
C MET A 211 15.48 -25.72 3.56
N ALA A 212 16.28 -24.84 4.15
CA ALA A 212 17.25 -24.01 3.43
C ALA A 212 18.39 -24.87 2.87
N THR A 213 18.91 -25.80 3.66
CA THR A 213 19.94 -26.77 3.27
C THR A 213 19.44 -27.64 2.13
N MET A 214 18.24 -28.22 2.25
CA MET A 214 17.61 -29.01 1.19
C MET A 214 17.46 -28.18 -0.09
N ARG A 215 16.98 -26.94 0.00
CA ARG A 215 16.86 -26.04 -1.17
C ARG A 215 18.20 -25.69 -1.82
N ALA A 216 19.28 -25.60 -1.03
CA ALA A 216 20.62 -25.34 -1.53
C ALA A 216 21.18 -26.52 -2.36
N THR A 217 20.77 -27.76 -2.05
CA THR A 217 21.15 -28.94 -2.84
C THR A 217 20.42 -29.05 -4.18
N LEU A 218 19.27 -28.40 -4.34
CA LEU A 218 18.51 -28.43 -5.60
C LEU A 218 19.21 -27.65 -6.71
N CYS A 219 19.08 -28.15 -7.95
CA CYS A 219 19.58 -27.42 -9.12
C CYS A 219 18.82 -26.08 -9.30
N PRO A 220 19.39 -25.08 -9.99
CA PRO A 220 18.77 -23.75 -10.12
C PRO A 220 17.35 -23.75 -10.70
N ARG A 221 17.00 -24.75 -11.52
CA ARG A 221 15.66 -24.91 -12.11
C ARG A 221 14.65 -25.48 -11.11
N GLU A 222 15.06 -26.48 -10.33
CA GLU A 222 14.22 -27.11 -9.29
C GLU A 222 14.06 -26.19 -8.08
N ARG A 223 15.11 -25.45 -7.72
CA ARG A 223 15.06 -24.44 -6.66
C ARG A 223 14.02 -23.35 -6.97
N ARG A 224 13.96 -22.87 -8.22
CA ARG A 224 12.93 -21.93 -8.69
C ARG A 224 11.52 -22.51 -8.59
N LYS A 225 11.30 -23.72 -9.11
CA LYS A 225 10.02 -24.44 -8.97
C LYS A 225 9.59 -24.65 -7.52
N ALA A 226 10.54 -24.89 -6.61
CA ALA A 226 10.26 -25.04 -5.19
C ALA A 226 9.90 -23.71 -4.49
N MET A 227 10.36 -22.56 -5.02
CA MET A 227 10.01 -21.22 -4.56
C MET A 227 8.71 -20.70 -5.15
N GLU A 228 8.28 -21.24 -6.29
CA GLU A 228 7.07 -20.88 -7.00
C GLU A 228 5.80 -21.32 -6.26
N LYS A 229 5.26 -20.45 -5.39
CA LYS A 229 3.93 -20.63 -4.79
C LYS A 229 3.00 -19.48 -5.18
N GLY A 230 1.76 -19.83 -5.56
CA GLY A 230 0.71 -18.86 -5.87
C GLY A 230 0.60 -18.49 -7.36
N GLN A 231 -0.29 -17.56 -7.68
CA GLN A 231 -0.58 -17.16 -9.07
C GLN A 231 0.56 -16.38 -9.72
N LEU A 232 1.25 -15.53 -8.98
CA LEU A 232 2.41 -14.75 -9.47
C LEU A 232 3.55 -15.66 -9.93
N ALA A 233 3.83 -16.70 -9.14
CA ALA A 233 4.82 -17.72 -9.46
C ALA A 233 4.54 -18.41 -10.80
N LYS A 234 3.28 -18.78 -11.06
CA LYS A 234 2.86 -19.38 -12.34
C LYS A 234 3.04 -18.42 -13.53
N VAL A 235 2.82 -17.12 -13.31
CA VAL A 235 3.04 -16.10 -14.35
C VAL A 235 4.53 -15.95 -14.64
N LEU A 236 5.38 -15.88 -13.62
CA LEU A 236 6.83 -15.80 -13.78
C LEU A 236 7.39 -17.04 -14.49
N ALA A 237 6.94 -18.25 -14.12
CA ALA A 237 7.31 -19.49 -14.80
C ALA A 237 6.95 -19.46 -16.30
N ARG A 238 5.81 -18.88 -16.65
CA ARG A 238 5.36 -18.73 -18.05
C ARG A 238 6.22 -17.73 -18.83
N ILE A 239 6.66 -16.65 -18.19
CA ILE A 239 7.57 -15.67 -18.79
C ILE A 239 8.94 -16.30 -19.01
N GLU A 240 9.47 -17.04 -18.03
CA GLU A 240 10.74 -17.76 -18.16
C GLU A 240 10.69 -18.78 -19.31
N ALA A 241 9.64 -19.60 -19.40
CA ALA A 241 9.48 -20.55 -20.49
C ALA A 241 9.43 -19.87 -21.88
N ALA A 242 8.84 -18.68 -21.97
CA ALA A 242 8.82 -17.90 -23.20
C ALA A 242 10.19 -17.31 -23.55
N LEU A 243 11.00 -16.93 -22.56
CA LEU A 243 12.37 -16.45 -22.77
C LEU A 243 13.30 -17.60 -23.20
N ASP A 244 13.18 -18.77 -22.56
CA ASP A 244 13.97 -19.96 -22.92
C ASP A 244 13.67 -20.39 -24.37
N ALA A 245 12.40 -20.40 -24.78
CA ALA A 245 12.00 -20.69 -26.16
C ALA A 245 12.59 -19.71 -27.18
N ARG A 246 12.52 -18.40 -26.91
CA ARG A 246 13.14 -17.37 -27.76
C ARG A 246 14.65 -17.50 -27.86
N THR A 247 15.32 -17.81 -26.75
CA THR A 247 16.78 -17.98 -26.72
C THR A 247 17.22 -19.19 -27.56
N MET A 248 16.41 -20.26 -27.57
CA MET A 248 16.63 -21.44 -28.40
C MET A 248 16.37 -21.16 -29.89
N GLU A 249 15.31 -20.41 -30.21
CA GLU A 249 15.03 -19.94 -31.57
C GLU A 249 16.18 -19.08 -32.12
N ASP A 250 16.68 -18.13 -31.32
CA ASP A 250 17.84 -17.29 -31.66
C ASP A 250 19.14 -18.09 -31.82
N ALA A 251 19.32 -19.18 -31.06
CA ALA A 251 20.45 -20.09 -31.21
C ALA A 251 20.38 -20.88 -32.53
N THR A 252 19.21 -21.44 -32.87
CA THR A 252 19.00 -22.12 -34.15
C THR A 252 19.15 -21.21 -35.38
N GLN A 253 18.85 -19.91 -35.24
CA GLN A 253 19.09 -18.92 -36.31
C GLN A 253 20.57 -18.53 -36.45
N ARG A 254 21.38 -18.67 -35.39
CA ARG A 254 22.82 -18.36 -35.41
C ARG A 254 23.70 -19.54 -35.79
N GLU A 255 23.18 -20.77 -35.73
CA GLU A 255 23.89 -21.99 -36.13
C GLU A 255 23.90 -22.24 -37.65
N SER A 256 23.19 -21.45 -38.46
CA SER A 256 23.11 -21.61 -39.92
C SER A 256 24.31 -21.04 -40.70
N GLN A 257 25.44 -20.72 -40.05
CA GLN A 257 26.62 -20.16 -40.74
C GLN A 257 27.96 -20.71 -40.21
N ILE A 258 28.09 -22.03 -40.02
CA ILE A 258 29.38 -22.66 -39.65
C ILE A 258 30.20 -23.12 -40.87
N HIS A 259 29.68 -22.98 -42.10
CA HIS A 259 30.46 -23.22 -43.32
C HIS A 259 30.09 -22.22 -44.44
N PRO A 260 30.80 -21.09 -44.62
CA PRO A 260 30.76 -20.42 -45.91
C PRO A 260 31.43 -21.37 -46.90
N GLN A 261 30.69 -21.80 -47.93
CA GLN A 261 31.28 -22.60 -49.01
C GLN A 261 32.49 -21.85 -49.59
N PRO A 262 33.65 -22.50 -49.76
CA PRO A 262 34.76 -21.87 -50.45
C PRO A 262 34.35 -21.68 -51.92
N LEU A 263 34.42 -20.45 -52.40
CA LEU A 263 34.19 -20.10 -53.81
C LEU A 263 35.35 -20.69 -54.64
N MET A 264 35.20 -21.94 -55.06
CA MET A 264 36.10 -22.60 -56.00
C MET A 264 35.49 -22.43 -57.39
N ASP A 265 36.25 -21.77 -58.26
CA ASP A 265 36.04 -21.58 -59.71
C ASP A 265 35.52 -20.21 -60.17
N SER A 266 36.46 -19.26 -60.30
CA SER A 266 36.53 -18.46 -61.53
C SER A 266 37.98 -18.48 -62.06
N TYR A 267 38.22 -19.49 -62.89
CA TYR A 267 39.43 -19.70 -63.66
C TYR A 267 39.55 -18.60 -64.75
N ILE A 268 40.71 -17.93 -64.79
CA ILE A 268 41.33 -17.26 -65.95
C ILE A 268 40.57 -16.10 -66.61
N ARG A 269 41.07 -14.88 -66.38
CA ARG A 269 41.58 -14.02 -67.46
C ARG A 269 42.87 -13.35 -67.00
N GLU A 270 43.97 -14.04 -67.27
CA GLU A 270 45.27 -13.39 -67.34
C GLU A 270 45.30 -12.48 -68.58
N ILE A 271 46.03 -11.37 -68.45
CA ILE A 271 46.57 -10.50 -69.51
C ILE A 271 45.78 -9.20 -69.80
N GLN A 272 46.54 -8.09 -69.63
CA GLN A 272 46.35 -6.72 -70.11
C GLN A 272 45.37 -5.85 -69.27
N GLN A 273 45.81 -4.89 -68.45
CA GLN A 273 46.58 -3.70 -68.83
C GLN A 273 47.21 -2.98 -67.61
N SER A 274 48.49 -2.61 -67.79
CA SER A 274 49.20 -1.42 -67.29
C SER A 274 49.01 -0.97 -65.84
N TRP A 275 50.07 -1.17 -65.05
CA TRP A 275 50.38 -0.31 -63.91
C TRP A 275 50.67 1.10 -64.42
N THR A 276 49.79 2.06 -64.15
CA THR A 276 50.10 3.49 -64.27
C THR A 276 50.44 4.06 -62.90
N SER A 277 51.67 4.55 -62.83
CA SER A 277 52.35 5.19 -61.71
C SER A 277 51.52 6.22 -60.94
N ARG A 278 51.70 6.20 -59.63
CA ARG A 278 51.26 7.22 -58.67
C ARG A 278 51.98 8.55 -58.95
N PRO A 279 51.29 9.70 -59.11
CA PRO A 279 51.97 10.99 -59.18
C PRO A 279 52.30 11.47 -57.76
N THR A 280 53.59 11.51 -57.45
CA THR A 280 54.16 12.36 -56.40
C THR A 280 54.01 13.82 -56.79
N ARG A 281 53.38 14.65 -55.96
CA ARG A 281 53.62 16.10 -55.95
C ARG A 281 54.53 16.43 -54.77
N HIS A 282 55.72 16.91 -55.11
CA HIS A 282 56.60 17.66 -54.23
C HIS A 282 56.29 19.17 -54.33
N ALA A 283 56.74 19.87 -53.30
CA ALA A 283 56.72 21.31 -53.00
C ALA A 283 55.41 21.83 -52.39
#